data_AF-A0A2P2LBJ7-F1
#
_entry.id   AF-A0A2P2LBJ7-F1
#
_cell.length_a   1.000
_cell.length_b   1.000
_cell.length_c   1.000
_cell.angle_alpha   90.00
_cell.angle_beta   90.00
_cell.angle_gamma   90.00
#
_symmetry.space_group_name_H-M   'P 1'
#
loop_
_entity.id
_entity.type
_entity.pdbx_description
1 polymer ?
#
loop_
_entity_poly.entity_id
_entity_poly.type
_entity_poly.pdbx_seq_one_letter_code
_entity_poly.pdbx_strand_id
1 'polypeptide(L)'
;MRILTDVMKRNNYEAEPMLHSCGITINSHFTQVQGRMLSAPRLKVGNGDDVTPRNGRWNFNHKKFVEPARIENWAVVNFSAYCDIRGLCRDLAKFGEMKGISISPPMEVFEESPQLQRAPPAVQVEKMFEQIQPKFPANPPRFLLCLLPDRKNCDIYG
;
A
#
# COMPACT_ATOMS: atom_id res chain seq x y z
N MET A 1 -7.90 29.77 7.41
CA MET A 1 -7.31 31.03 7.89
C MET A 1 -8.34 32.10 8.29
N ARG A 2 -9.49 32.23 7.60
CA ARG A 2 -10.53 33.21 7.95
C ARG A 2 -11.05 33.09 9.39
N ILE A 3 -11.35 31.87 9.84
CA ILE A 3 -11.85 31.60 11.21
C ILE A 3 -10.91 32.16 12.29
N LEU A 4 -9.61 31.87 12.20
CA LEU A 4 -8.65 32.35 13.20
C LEU A 4 -8.50 33.87 13.16
N THR A 5 -8.55 34.48 11.97
CA THR A 5 -8.50 35.94 11.82
C THR A 5 -9.73 36.59 12.45
N ASP A 6 -10.91 36.00 12.25
CA ASP A 6 -12.18 36.48 12.82
C ASP A 6 -12.19 36.33 14.35
N VAL A 7 -11.62 35.24 14.89
CA VAL A 7 -11.47 35.04 16.35
C VAL A 7 -10.53 36.08 16.95
N MET A 8 -9.37 36.35 16.33
CA MET A 8 -8.44 37.38 16.79
C MET A 8 -9.10 38.76 16.84
N LYS A 9 -9.92 39.10 15.84
CA LYS A 9 -10.68 40.36 15.81
C LYS A 9 -11.78 40.41 16.88
N ARG A 10 -12.53 39.32 17.07
CA ARG A 10 -13.62 39.25 18.07
C ARG A 10 -13.10 39.33 19.50
N ASN A 11 -11.96 38.71 19.78
CA ASN A 11 -11.37 38.71 21.11
C ASN A 11 -10.85 40.09 21.51
N ASN A 12 -10.58 40.97 20.54
CA ASN A 12 -10.22 42.38 20.75
C ASN A 12 -9.17 42.59 21.86
N TYR A 13 -8.07 41.82 21.80
CA TYR A 13 -7.02 41.83 22.82
C TYR A 13 -6.37 43.19 23.04
N GLU A 14 -6.47 44.10 22.06
CA GLU A 14 -6.04 45.50 22.20
C GLU A 14 -6.82 46.25 23.29
N ALA A 15 -8.10 45.91 23.48
CA ALA A 15 -8.96 46.52 24.49
C ALA A 15 -8.95 45.77 25.84
N GLU A 16 -8.10 44.74 26.02
CA GLU A 16 -8.07 43.94 27.23
C GLU A 16 -7.29 44.66 28.35
N PRO A 17 -7.94 45.00 29.49
CA PRO A 17 -7.34 45.87 30.51
C PRO A 17 -6.09 45.30 31.18
N MET A 18 -6.04 43.99 31.42
CA MET A 18 -4.90 43.35 32.06
C MET A 18 -3.65 43.40 31.17
N LEU A 19 -3.77 43.03 29.89
CA LEU A 19 -2.71 43.09 28.89
C LEU A 19 -2.15 44.50 28.75
N HIS A 20 -3.04 45.51 28.67
CA HIS A 20 -2.63 46.91 28.62
C HIS A 20 -1.88 47.33 29.90
N SER A 21 -2.35 46.92 31.08
CA SER A 21 -1.70 47.23 32.37
C SER A 21 -0.30 46.59 32.50
N CYS A 22 -0.09 45.46 31.83
CA CYS A 22 1.19 44.75 31.77
C CYS A 22 2.11 45.24 30.64
N GLY A 23 1.70 46.24 29.85
CA GLY A 23 2.47 46.73 28.70
C GLY A 23 2.57 45.73 27.54
N ILE A 24 1.63 44.78 27.45
CA ILE A 24 1.59 43.77 26.40
C ILE A 24 0.64 44.23 25.29
N THR A 25 1.10 44.18 24.05
CA THR A 25 0.27 44.44 22.86
C THR A 25 0.26 43.21 21.96
N ILE A 26 -0.92 42.78 21.51
CA ILE A 26 -1.10 41.62 20.63
C ILE A 26 -1.51 42.10 19.25
N ASN A 27 -0.73 41.75 18.23
CA ASN A 27 -1.08 42.03 16.83
C ASN A 27 -2.24 41.13 16.37
N SER A 28 -3.25 41.72 15.73
CA SER A 28 -4.41 41.01 15.16
C SER A 28 -4.12 40.33 13.82
N HIS A 29 -2.93 40.57 13.24
CA HIS A 29 -2.46 39.95 12.01
C HIS A 29 -1.43 38.85 12.29
N PHE A 30 -1.47 37.78 11.52
CA PHE A 30 -0.44 36.73 11.59
C PHE A 30 0.92 37.25 11.17
N THR A 31 1.94 36.90 11.95
CA THR A 31 3.35 37.11 11.60
C THR A 31 3.63 36.53 10.23
N GLN A 32 4.12 37.37 9.32
CA GLN A 32 4.51 36.95 7.99
C GLN A 32 5.90 36.30 8.04
N VAL A 33 6.03 35.13 7.43
CA VAL A 33 7.30 34.40 7.34
C VAL A 33 7.63 34.18 5.88
N GLN A 34 8.87 34.47 5.51
CA GLN A 34 9.34 34.20 4.15
C GLN A 34 9.60 32.69 4.00
N GLY A 35 8.71 32.03 3.27
CA GLY A 35 8.87 30.63 2.87
C GLY A 35 9.59 30.49 1.53
N ARG A 36 10.11 29.30 1.27
CA ARG A 36 10.57 28.89 -0.07
C ARG A 36 9.91 27.57 -0.45
N MET A 37 9.47 27.46 -1.70
CA MET A 37 8.96 26.20 -2.25
C MET A 37 10.08 25.53 -3.05
N LEU A 38 10.50 24.35 -2.60
CA LEU A 38 11.49 23.56 -3.34
C LEU A 38 10.82 22.93 -4.57
N SER A 39 11.56 22.88 -5.68
CA SER A 39 11.14 22.09 -6.84
C SER A 39 11.08 20.61 -6.46
N ALA A 40 10.02 19.92 -6.88
CA ALA A 40 9.90 18.49 -6.65
C ALA A 40 11.07 17.73 -7.32
N PRO A 41 11.65 16.71 -6.66
CA PRO A 41 12.66 15.89 -7.29
C PRO A 41 12.04 15.07 -8.42
N ARG A 42 12.81 14.86 -9.49
CA ARG A 42 12.42 13.92 -10.56
C ARG A 42 12.69 12.49 -10.10
N LEU A 43 11.72 11.62 -10.34
CA LEU A 43 11.83 10.19 -10.05
C LEU A 43 12.28 9.47 -11.32
N LYS A 44 13.34 8.66 -11.23
CA LYS A 44 13.72 7.75 -12.30
C LYS A 44 12.77 6.56 -12.35
N VAL A 45 12.38 6.16 -13.55
CA VAL A 45 11.62 4.93 -13.81
C VAL A 45 12.32 4.09 -14.88
N GLY A 46 11.75 2.93 -15.22
CA GLY A 46 12.26 2.07 -16.28
C GLY A 46 12.35 2.78 -17.64
N ASN A 47 13.11 2.20 -18.57
CA ASN A 47 13.39 2.73 -19.91
C ASN A 47 14.13 4.09 -19.94
N GLY A 48 14.66 4.55 -18.80
CA GLY A 48 15.35 5.85 -18.70
C GLY A 48 14.43 7.06 -18.56
N ASP A 49 13.12 6.82 -18.43
CA ASP A 49 12.11 7.87 -18.27
C ASP A 49 12.14 8.53 -16.87
N ASP A 50 11.58 9.73 -16.79
CA ASP A 50 11.42 10.51 -15.55
C ASP A 50 9.93 10.76 -15.23
N VAL A 51 9.60 10.78 -13.94
CA VAL A 51 8.30 11.26 -13.42
C VAL A 51 8.54 12.48 -12.55
N THR A 52 7.86 13.58 -12.84
CA THR A 52 7.88 14.79 -11.98
C THR A 52 6.62 14.80 -11.10
N PRO A 53 6.76 14.70 -9.77
CA PRO A 53 5.63 14.80 -8.86
C PRO A 53 4.90 16.13 -8.99
N ARG A 54 3.57 16.10 -8.91
CA ARG A 54 2.71 17.28 -8.90
C ARG A 54 1.89 17.28 -7.61
N ASN A 55 1.85 18.42 -6.92
CA ASN A 55 1.12 18.57 -5.65
C ASN A 55 1.48 17.48 -4.61
N GLY A 56 2.77 17.15 -4.50
CA GLY A 56 3.29 16.13 -3.57
C GLY A 56 2.91 14.69 -3.92
N ARG A 57 2.41 14.43 -5.14
CA ARG A 57 1.95 13.10 -5.58
C ARG A 57 2.48 12.75 -6.96
N TRP A 58 2.54 11.47 -7.24
CA TRP A 58 2.86 10.90 -8.55
C TRP A 58 2.03 9.63 -8.75
N ASN A 59 1.91 9.17 -9.99
CA ASN A 59 1.33 7.87 -10.29
C ASN A 59 2.30 7.06 -11.15
N PHE A 60 2.11 5.75 -11.13
CA PHE A 60 2.96 4.81 -11.86
C PHE A 60 2.29 4.29 -13.13
N ASN A 61 1.34 5.05 -13.70
CA ASN A 61 0.58 4.63 -14.87
C ASN A 61 1.44 4.71 -16.13
N HIS A 62 1.39 3.65 -16.96
CA HIS A 62 2.20 3.54 -18.18
C HIS A 62 3.71 3.77 -17.91
N LYS A 63 4.21 3.27 -16.79
CA LYS A 63 5.63 3.29 -16.39
C LYS A 63 6.05 1.88 -15.97
N LYS A 64 7.33 1.56 -16.20
CA LYS A 64 7.97 0.31 -15.77
C LYS A 64 8.92 0.59 -14.59
N PHE A 65 9.27 -0.44 -13.82
CA PHE A 65 10.28 -0.32 -12.77
C PHE A 65 11.66 -0.03 -13.36
N VAL A 66 12.49 0.72 -12.62
CA VAL A 66 13.89 0.99 -13.00
C VAL A 66 14.65 -0.33 -13.14
N GLU A 67 14.49 -1.20 -12.15
CA GLU A 67 15.05 -2.54 -12.11
C GLU A 67 13.89 -3.52 -11.86
N PRO A 68 13.28 -4.07 -12.91
CA PRO A 68 12.18 -5.00 -12.73
C PRO A 68 12.68 -6.37 -12.26
N ALA A 69 11.96 -6.95 -11.31
CA ALA A 69 12.20 -8.32 -10.87
C ALA A 69 11.66 -9.36 -11.87
N ARG A 70 12.12 -10.60 -11.72
CA ARG A 70 11.55 -11.78 -12.39
C ARG A 70 10.94 -12.71 -11.34
N ILE A 71 9.70 -13.14 -11.55
CA ILE A 71 8.98 -14.05 -10.65
C ILE A 71 8.80 -15.38 -11.40
N GLU A 72 9.68 -16.34 -11.11
CA GLU A 72 9.72 -17.62 -11.83
C GLU A 72 9.43 -18.83 -10.92
N ASN A 73 9.89 -18.76 -9.67
CA ASN A 73 9.75 -19.84 -8.70
C ASN A 73 8.70 -19.46 -7.65
N TRP A 74 7.42 -19.60 -7.99
CA TRP A 74 6.30 -19.22 -7.13
C TRP A 74 5.11 -20.17 -7.22
N ALA A 75 4.22 -20.12 -6.22
CA ALA A 75 3.00 -20.92 -6.19
C ALA A 75 1.82 -20.12 -5.61
N VAL A 76 0.60 -20.60 -5.83
CA VAL A 76 -0.63 -19.99 -5.32
C VAL A 76 -1.24 -20.90 -4.26
N VAL A 77 -1.73 -20.29 -3.18
CA VAL A 77 -2.43 -20.98 -2.10
C VAL A 77 -3.79 -20.34 -1.94
N ASN A 78 -4.86 -21.09 -2.20
CA ASN A 78 -6.22 -20.58 -2.17
C ASN A 78 -7.01 -21.12 -0.97
N PHE A 79 -7.27 -20.24 -0.01
CA PHE A 79 -8.20 -20.47 1.10
C PHE A 79 -9.61 -19.93 0.80
N SER A 80 -9.78 -19.21 -0.32
CA SER A 80 -11.04 -18.57 -0.67
C SER A 80 -11.92 -19.49 -1.51
N ALA A 81 -13.22 -19.52 -1.20
CA ALA A 81 -14.20 -20.16 -2.05
C ALA A 81 -14.54 -19.27 -3.26
N TYR A 82 -14.77 -19.88 -4.42
CA TYR A 82 -15.23 -19.20 -5.65
C TYR A 82 -14.26 -18.15 -6.22
N CYS A 83 -12.97 -18.47 -6.31
CA CYS A 83 -11.98 -17.61 -6.97
C CYS A 83 -11.61 -18.14 -8.37
N ASP A 84 -11.62 -17.28 -9.39
CA ASP A 84 -11.00 -17.59 -10.69
C ASP A 84 -9.47 -17.43 -10.59
N ILE A 85 -8.81 -18.45 -10.04
CA ILE A 85 -7.35 -18.43 -9.85
C ILE A 85 -6.61 -18.29 -11.18
N ARG A 86 -7.11 -18.94 -12.24
CA ARG A 86 -6.49 -18.88 -13.56
C ARG A 86 -6.58 -17.47 -14.14
N GLY A 87 -7.75 -16.84 -14.01
CA GLY A 87 -7.95 -15.45 -14.39
C GLY A 87 -7.04 -14.51 -13.62
N LEU A 88 -6.96 -14.68 -12.30
CA LEU A 88 -6.09 -13.90 -11.43
C LEU A 88 -4.62 -14.04 -11.82
N CYS A 89 -4.12 -15.26 -12.05
CA CYS A 89 -2.72 -15.48 -12.44
C CYS A 89 -2.40 -14.84 -13.79
N ARG A 90 -3.31 -14.97 -14.77
CA ARG A 90 -3.17 -14.32 -16.08
C ARG A 90 -3.13 -12.80 -15.96
N ASP A 91 -4.02 -12.23 -15.16
CA ASP A 91 -4.10 -10.78 -15.00
C ASP A 91 -2.89 -10.25 -14.22
N LEU A 92 -2.42 -10.99 -13.20
CA LEU A 92 -1.18 -10.69 -12.49
C LEU A 92 0.02 -10.67 -13.44
N ALA A 93 0.18 -11.69 -14.28
CA ALA A 93 1.26 -11.76 -15.26
C ALA A 93 1.18 -10.60 -16.28
N LYS A 94 -0.03 -10.31 -16.78
CA LYS A 94 -0.28 -9.18 -17.68
C LYS A 94 0.12 -7.84 -17.04
N PHE A 95 -0.32 -7.58 -15.81
CA PHE A 95 0.01 -6.34 -15.10
C PHE A 95 1.49 -6.28 -14.72
N GLY A 96 2.10 -7.40 -14.36
CA GLY A 96 3.54 -7.53 -14.17
C GLY A 96 4.29 -7.06 -15.41
N GLU A 97 3.97 -7.63 -16.58
CA GLU A 97 4.63 -7.29 -17.85
C GLU A 97 4.46 -5.80 -18.19
N MET A 98 3.27 -5.23 -17.95
CA MET A 98 3.04 -3.79 -18.09
C MET A 98 3.93 -2.93 -17.19
N LYS A 99 4.41 -3.47 -16.06
CA LYS A 99 5.39 -2.84 -15.16
C LYS A 99 6.84 -3.29 -15.42
N GLY A 100 7.06 -4.13 -16.42
CA GLY A 100 8.35 -4.71 -16.77
C GLY A 100 8.73 -5.95 -15.96
N ILE A 101 7.87 -6.41 -15.06
CA ILE A 101 8.08 -7.62 -14.26
C ILE A 101 7.65 -8.83 -15.08
N SER A 102 8.59 -9.72 -15.38
CA SER A 102 8.25 -11.00 -16.00
C SER A 102 7.78 -11.98 -14.93
N ILE A 103 6.55 -12.49 -15.08
CA ILE A 103 5.95 -13.45 -14.16
C ILE A 103 5.63 -14.72 -14.95
N SER A 104 6.31 -15.83 -14.63
CA SER A 104 6.00 -17.14 -15.23
C SER A 104 4.67 -17.68 -14.68
N PRO A 105 4.07 -18.71 -15.30
CA PRO A 105 3.02 -19.47 -14.64
C PRO A 105 3.46 -19.96 -13.25
N PRO A 106 2.55 -20.03 -12.26
CA PRO A 106 2.87 -20.61 -10.96
C PRO A 106 3.21 -22.09 -11.13
N MET A 107 4.11 -22.60 -10.30
CA MET A 107 4.53 -24.00 -10.34
C MET A 107 3.41 -24.95 -9.91
N GLU A 108 2.60 -24.52 -8.95
CA GLU A 108 1.47 -25.28 -8.42
C GLU A 108 0.42 -24.33 -7.86
N VAL A 109 -0.83 -24.78 -7.85
CA VAL A 109 -1.95 -24.11 -7.18
C VAL A 109 -2.50 -25.06 -6.14
N PHE A 110 -2.44 -24.65 -4.88
CA PHE A 110 -2.99 -25.39 -3.75
C PHE A 110 -4.36 -24.85 -3.40
N GLU A 111 -5.35 -25.72 -3.32
CA GLU A 111 -6.70 -25.35 -2.91
C GLU A 111 -7.03 -25.96 -1.56
N GLU A 112 -7.62 -25.16 -0.68
CA GLU A 112 -8.09 -25.65 0.61
C GLU A 112 -9.22 -26.67 0.41
N SER A 113 -9.11 -27.80 1.09
CA SER A 113 -10.18 -28.79 1.14
C SER A 113 -11.43 -28.19 1.81
N PRO A 114 -12.64 -28.33 1.23
CA PRO A 114 -13.87 -27.77 1.81
C PRO A 114 -14.16 -28.19 3.26
N GLN A 115 -13.62 -29.34 3.68
CA GLN A 115 -13.75 -29.88 5.04
C GLN A 115 -12.94 -29.06 6.07
N LEU A 116 -11.84 -28.43 5.65
CA LEU A 116 -10.93 -27.67 6.52
C LEU A 116 -11.41 -26.24 6.76
N GLN A 117 -12.30 -25.70 5.92
CA GLN A 117 -12.83 -24.33 6.05
C GLN A 117 -13.48 -24.02 7.41
N ARG A 118 -13.89 -25.06 8.17
CA ARG A 118 -14.50 -24.94 9.51
C ARG A 118 -13.50 -25.19 10.64
N ALA A 119 -12.29 -25.64 10.33
CA ALA A 119 -11.24 -25.85 11.32
C ALA A 119 -10.71 -24.50 11.83
N PRO A 120 -10.02 -24.48 12.98
CA PRO A 120 -9.31 -23.28 13.43
C PRO A 120 -8.31 -22.79 12.36
N PRO A 121 -8.11 -21.47 12.17
CA PRO A 121 -7.23 -20.93 11.15
C PRO A 121 -5.79 -21.48 11.17
N ALA A 122 -5.21 -21.66 12.36
CA ALA A 122 -3.89 -22.27 12.51
C ALA A 122 -3.83 -23.69 11.91
N VAL A 123 -4.87 -24.50 12.14
CA VAL A 123 -4.98 -25.86 11.60
C VAL A 123 -5.14 -25.84 10.08
N GLN A 124 -5.88 -24.86 9.53
CA GLN A 124 -6.01 -24.70 8.08
C GLN A 124 -4.64 -24.44 7.42
N VAL A 125 -3.85 -23.54 8.01
CA VAL A 125 -2.51 -23.20 7.53
C VAL A 125 -1.56 -24.39 7.67
N GLU A 126 -1.54 -25.07 8.81
CA GLU A 126 -0.73 -26.28 9.03
C GLU A 126 -1.03 -27.37 7.99
N LYS A 127 -2.31 -27.66 7.77
CA LYS A 127 -2.75 -28.65 6.77
C LYS A 127 -2.42 -28.24 5.34
N MET A 128 -2.34 -26.94 5.06
CA MET A 128 -1.87 -26.45 3.77
C MET A 128 -0.36 -26.66 3.60
N PHE A 129 0.44 -26.40 4.64
CA PHE A 129 1.87 -26.67 4.59
C PHE A 129 2.19 -28.16 4.43
N GLU A 130 1.40 -29.05 5.06
CA GLU A 130 1.50 -30.50 4.85
C GLU A 130 1.29 -30.90 3.37
N GLN A 131 0.51 -30.12 2.60
CA GLN A 131 0.31 -30.34 1.15
C GLN A 131 1.42 -29.70 0.31
N ILE A 132 1.91 -28.54 0.71
CA ILE A 132 2.93 -27.78 -0.03
C ILE A 132 4.31 -28.46 0.06
N GLN A 133 4.74 -28.86 1.26
CA GLN A 133 6.09 -29.37 1.49
C GLN A 133 6.47 -30.58 0.62
N PRO A 134 5.62 -31.61 0.46
CA PRO A 134 5.95 -32.77 -0.39
C PRO A 134 6.08 -32.43 -1.87
N LYS A 135 5.43 -31.36 -2.35
CA LYS A 135 5.51 -30.92 -3.75
C LYS A 135 6.82 -30.20 -4.07
N PHE A 136 7.52 -29.69 -3.04
CA PHE A 136 8.76 -28.93 -3.21
C PHE A 136 9.88 -29.40 -2.28
N PRO A 137 10.37 -30.66 -2.43
CA PRO A 137 11.35 -31.24 -1.51
C PRO A 137 12.74 -30.60 -1.62
N ALA A 138 13.11 -30.07 -2.79
CA ALA A 138 14.45 -29.54 -3.06
C ALA A 138 14.48 -28.07 -3.48
N ASN A 139 13.39 -27.54 -4.04
CA ASN A 139 13.30 -26.18 -4.54
C ASN A 139 11.97 -25.54 -4.11
N PRO A 140 11.89 -25.00 -2.89
CA PRO A 140 10.68 -24.33 -2.43
C PRO A 140 10.41 -23.06 -3.25
N PRO A 141 9.13 -22.67 -3.43
CA PRO A 141 8.78 -21.40 -4.03
C PRO A 141 9.37 -20.24 -3.23
N ARG A 142 9.92 -19.24 -3.93
CA ARG A 142 10.42 -17.99 -3.34
C ARG A 142 9.30 -17.01 -3.00
N PHE A 143 8.11 -17.25 -3.53
CA PHE A 143 6.92 -16.42 -3.37
C PHE A 143 5.68 -17.31 -3.33
N LEU A 144 4.82 -17.09 -2.33
CA LEU A 144 3.50 -17.71 -2.22
C LEU A 144 2.44 -16.61 -2.30
N LEU A 145 1.54 -16.72 -3.27
CA LEU A 145 0.36 -15.86 -3.36
C LEU A 145 -0.79 -16.54 -2.60
N CYS A 146 -1.09 -16.04 -1.40
CA CYS A 146 -2.19 -16.55 -0.59
C CYS A 146 -3.49 -15.77 -0.86
N LEU A 147 -4.53 -16.48 -1.29
CA LEU A 147 -5.88 -15.93 -1.50
C LEU A 147 -6.72 -16.25 -0.27
N LEU A 148 -7.22 -15.20 0.37
CA LEU A 148 -7.97 -15.31 1.61
C LEU A 148 -9.47 -15.09 1.38
N PRO A 149 -10.35 -15.72 2.18
CA PRO A 149 -11.77 -15.42 2.17
C PRO A 149 -12.05 -13.94 2.46
N ASP A 150 -12.94 -13.34 1.67
CA ASP A 150 -13.48 -12.01 1.96
C ASP A 150 -14.53 -12.11 3.09
N ARG A 151 -14.04 -12.10 4.33
CA ARG A 151 -14.85 -12.17 5.55
C ARG A 151 -14.39 -11.09 6.52
N LYS A 152 -15.32 -10.50 7.29
CA LYS A 152 -15.03 -9.46 8.28
C LYS A 152 -13.93 -9.85 9.28
N ASN A 153 -13.85 -11.13 9.64
CA ASN A 153 -12.83 -11.69 10.54
C ASN A 153 -12.20 -12.93 9.87
N CYS A 154 -11.11 -12.73 9.12
CA CYS A 154 -10.31 -13.82 8.54
C CYS A 154 -8.96 -13.90 9.25
N ASP A 155 -8.90 -14.72 10.29
CA ASP A 155 -7.69 -14.81 11.14
C ASP A 155 -6.62 -15.77 10.54
N ILE A 156 -6.75 -16.14 9.26
CA ILE A 156 -5.74 -16.93 8.54
C ILE A 156 -4.44 -16.13 8.38
N TYR A 157 -4.54 -14.80 8.25
CA TYR A 157 -3.39 -13.90 8.08
C TYR A 157 -2.66 -13.56 9.39
N GLY A 158 -3.28 -13.84 10.55
CA GLY A 158 -2.75 -13.49 11.88
C GLY A 158 -3.37 -12.25 12.49
#